data_AF-A0A3D2CJJ8-F1
#
_entry.id   AF-A0A3D2CJJ8-F1
#
_cell.length_a   1.000
_cell.length_b   1.000
_cell.length_c   1.000
_cell.angle_alpha   90.00
_cell.angle_beta   90.00
_cell.angle_gamma   90.00
#
_symmetry.space_group_name_H-M   'P 1'
#
loop_
_entity.id
_entity.type
_entity.pdbx_description
1 polymer ?
#
loop_
_entity_poly.entity_id
_entity_poly.type
_entity_poly.pdbx_seq_one_letter_code
_entity_poly.pdbx_strand_id
1 'polypeptide(L)'
;MPFGAAAGFVHPATGYSLLQSIRLAPAVADAIVDGWSVTDGLGVVRAAWNIIWPEEARRNRALYAYGQELLIGLPLHAMQRFYDAFFAAGEQPGSETGLWRGYMADSLPTTDVARLMARVFLAADNPTRLRLARGGTHSNHRALLGALLGV
;
A
#
# COMPACT_ATOMS: atom_id res chain seq x y z
N MET A 1 16.97 -13.14 -7.94
CA MET A 1 16.16 -12.13 -7.23
C MET A 1 14.70 -12.33 -7.64
N PRO A 2 13.74 -12.36 -6.70
CA PRO A 2 12.32 -12.45 -7.07
C PRO A 2 11.82 -11.17 -7.75
N PHE A 3 10.82 -11.27 -8.63
CA PHE A 3 10.17 -10.15 -9.31
C PHE A 3 8.65 -10.37 -9.39
N GLY A 4 7.87 -9.28 -9.49
CA GLY A 4 6.42 -9.35 -9.63
C GLY A 4 5.71 -9.87 -8.37
N ALA A 5 4.75 -10.78 -8.55
CA ALA A 5 4.05 -11.41 -7.43
C ALA A 5 5.02 -12.10 -6.45
N ALA A 6 6.07 -12.74 -6.95
CA ALA A 6 7.11 -13.37 -6.12
C ALA A 6 7.93 -12.37 -5.31
N ALA A 7 7.99 -11.10 -5.72
CA ALA A 7 8.63 -10.02 -4.98
C ALA A 7 7.70 -9.33 -3.98
N GLY A 8 6.42 -9.73 -3.91
CA GLY A 8 5.44 -9.16 -2.98
C GLY A 8 4.55 -8.05 -3.55
N PHE A 9 4.43 -7.93 -4.89
CA PHE A 9 3.65 -6.84 -5.54
C PHE A 9 2.14 -7.00 -5.43
N VAL A 10 1.66 -8.13 -4.91
CA VAL A 10 0.23 -8.39 -4.75
C VAL A 10 -0.35 -7.37 -3.77
N HIS A 11 -1.09 -6.38 -4.27
CA HIS A 11 -1.69 -5.35 -3.46
C HIS A 11 -2.61 -5.99 -2.40
N PRO A 12 -2.42 -5.75 -1.09
CA PRO A 12 -3.14 -6.48 -0.03
C PRO A 12 -4.66 -6.36 -0.16
N ALA A 13 -5.17 -5.16 -0.46
CA ALA A 13 -6.61 -4.95 -0.53
C ALA A 13 -7.27 -5.43 -1.83
N THR A 14 -6.54 -5.61 -2.94
CA THR A 14 -7.14 -5.87 -4.27
C THR A 14 -6.66 -7.16 -4.93
N GLY A 15 -5.55 -7.74 -4.46
CA GLY A 15 -4.92 -8.90 -5.07
C GLY A 15 -4.17 -8.62 -6.38
N TYR A 16 -4.20 -7.39 -6.91
CA TYR A 16 -3.53 -7.07 -8.17
C TYR A 16 -2.02 -6.88 -7.99
N SER A 17 -1.22 -7.46 -8.89
CA SER A 17 0.25 -7.31 -8.94
C SER A 17 0.79 -6.95 -10.33
N LEU A 18 -0.03 -7.15 -11.38
CA LEU A 18 0.41 -7.03 -12.77
C LEU A 18 0.81 -5.60 -13.12
N LEU A 19 0.01 -4.61 -12.72
CA LEU A 19 0.26 -3.20 -13.04
C LEU A 19 1.61 -2.74 -12.49
N GLN A 20 1.91 -3.07 -11.23
CA GLN A 20 3.18 -2.74 -10.60
C GLN A 20 4.35 -3.47 -11.26
N SER A 21 4.14 -4.73 -11.66
CA SER A 21 5.15 -5.51 -12.39
C SER A 21 5.50 -4.86 -13.73
N ILE A 22 4.49 -4.44 -14.50
CA ILE A 22 4.70 -3.77 -15.81
C ILE A 22 5.39 -2.42 -15.62
N ARG A 23 4.98 -1.62 -14.62
CA ARG A 23 5.55 -0.30 -14.34
C ARG A 23 7.04 -0.37 -13.96
N LEU A 24 7.42 -1.33 -13.13
CA LEU A 24 8.79 -1.42 -12.60
C LEU A 24 9.75 -2.23 -13.49
N ALA A 25 9.24 -3.08 -14.39
CA ALA A 25 10.07 -3.96 -15.21
C ALA A 25 11.18 -3.23 -15.98
N PRO A 26 10.93 -2.09 -16.67
CA PRO A 26 11.97 -1.37 -17.40
C PRO A 26 13.10 -0.88 -16.48
N ALA A 27 12.75 -0.17 -15.40
CA ALA A 27 13.75 0.38 -14.48
C ALA A 27 14.59 -0.71 -13.79
N VAL A 28 13.98 -1.87 -13.49
CA VAL A 28 14.71 -3.01 -12.94
C VAL A 28 15.64 -3.63 -13.98
N ALA A 29 15.21 -3.75 -15.24
CA ALA A 29 16.05 -4.25 -16.32
C ALA A 29 17.25 -3.34 -16.56
N ASP A 30 17.03 -2.03 -16.62
CA ASP A 30 18.09 -1.02 -16.80
C ASP A 30 19.12 -1.11 -15.66
N ALA A 31 18.67 -1.17 -14.41
CA ALA A 31 19.58 -1.31 -13.26
C ALA A 31 20.40 -2.60 -13.28
N ILE A 32 19.86 -3.69 -13.84
CA ILE A 32 20.60 -4.94 -14.02
C ILE A 32 21.69 -4.78 -15.10
N VAL A 33 21.34 -4.17 -16.23
CA VAL A 33 22.28 -3.93 -17.35
C VAL A 33 23.40 -2.98 -16.91
N ASP A 34 23.06 -1.84 -16.30
CA ASP A 34 24.01 -0.82 -15.88
C ASP A 34 24.94 -1.33 -14.77
N GLY A 35 24.42 -2.16 -13.87
CA GLY A 35 25.19 -2.71 -12.76
C GLY A 35 26.18 -3.81 -13.18
N TRP A 36 25.95 -4.48 -14.31
CA TRP A 36 26.66 -5.71 -14.69
C TRP A 36 28.18 -5.54 -14.83
N SER A 37 28.64 -4.39 -15.30
CA SER A 37 30.07 -4.07 -15.45
C SER A 37 30.64 -3.21 -14.32
N VAL A 38 29.79 -2.73 -13.39
CA VAL A 38 30.15 -1.74 -12.37
C VAL A 38 30.33 -2.37 -10.99
N THR A 39 29.58 -3.43 -10.69
CA THR A 39 29.57 -4.06 -9.36
C THR A 39 29.41 -5.58 -9.46
N ASP A 40 29.54 -6.27 -8.33
CA ASP A 40 29.31 -7.70 -8.27
C ASP A 40 27.81 -8.05 -8.35
N GLY A 41 27.49 -9.33 -8.51
CA GLY A 41 26.09 -9.77 -8.62
C GLY A 41 25.22 -9.38 -7.42
N LEU A 42 25.81 -9.24 -6.22
CA LEU A 42 25.08 -8.80 -5.03
C LEU A 42 24.78 -7.30 -5.08
N GLY A 43 25.71 -6.48 -5.57
CA GLY A 43 25.52 -5.05 -5.82
C GLY A 43 24.39 -4.81 -6.82
N VAL A 44 24.37 -5.56 -7.93
CA VAL A 44 23.30 -5.49 -8.94
C VAL A 44 21.94 -5.81 -8.33
N VAL A 45 21.85 -6.91 -7.57
CA VAL A 45 20.60 -7.31 -6.90
C VAL A 45 20.14 -6.25 -5.89
N ARG A 46 21.07 -5.63 -5.15
CA ARG A 46 20.74 -4.57 -4.18
C ARG A 46 20.20 -3.32 -4.88
N ALA A 47 20.81 -2.90 -5.98
CA ALA A 47 20.35 -1.76 -6.77
C ALA A 47 18.92 -2.01 -7.32
N ALA A 48 18.70 -3.17 -7.96
CA ALA A 48 17.39 -3.58 -8.44
C ALA A 48 16.35 -3.67 -7.30
N TRP A 49 16.73 -4.20 -6.13
CA TRP A 49 15.83 -4.31 -4.98
C TRP A 49 15.38 -2.95 -4.44
N ASN A 50 16.27 -1.96 -4.44
CA ASN A 50 15.94 -0.61 -3.99
C ASN A 50 15.00 0.13 -4.94
N ILE A 51 15.00 -0.21 -6.24
CA ILE A 51 14.00 0.29 -7.21
C ILE A 51 12.63 -0.32 -6.93
N ILE A 52 12.62 -1.61 -6.59
CA ILE A 52 11.38 -2.34 -6.34
C ILE A 52 10.73 -1.95 -5.01
N TRP A 53 11.55 -1.87 -3.95
CA TRP A 53 11.11 -1.57 -2.59
C TRP A 53 11.84 -0.32 -2.08
N PRO A 54 11.61 0.86 -2.67
CA PRO A 54 12.02 2.11 -2.05
C PRO A 54 11.32 2.24 -0.70
N GLU A 55 11.83 3.15 0.13
CA GLU A 55 11.29 3.36 1.49
C GLU A 55 9.78 3.65 1.45
N GLU A 56 9.33 4.50 0.53
CA GLU A 56 7.91 4.85 0.39
C GLU A 56 7.03 3.64 0.05
N ALA A 57 7.48 2.77 -0.87
CA ALA A 57 6.74 1.55 -1.21
C ALA A 57 6.64 0.60 -0.01
N ARG A 58 7.68 0.50 0.80
CA ARG A 58 7.67 -0.29 2.05
C ARG A 58 6.68 0.28 3.07
N ARG A 59 6.60 1.61 3.19
CA ARG A 59 5.64 2.30 4.06
C ARG A 59 4.20 2.09 3.58
N ASN A 60 3.93 2.28 2.28
CA ASN A 60 2.63 1.98 1.67
C ASN A 60 2.22 0.53 1.90
N ARG A 61 3.15 -0.42 1.70
CA ARG A 61 2.91 -1.84 1.95
C ARG A 61 2.46 -2.12 3.38
N ALA A 62 3.09 -1.51 4.36
CA ALA A 62 2.71 -1.64 5.77
C ALA A 62 1.32 -1.05 6.05
N LEU A 63 0.98 0.11 5.46
CA LEU A 63 -0.35 0.71 5.56
C LEU A 63 -1.44 -0.18 4.94
N TYR A 64 -1.20 -0.72 3.74
CA TYR A 64 -2.15 -1.62 3.08
C TYR A 64 -2.33 -2.93 3.85
N ALA A 65 -1.24 -3.52 4.34
CA ALA A 65 -1.31 -4.74 5.14
C ALA A 65 -2.10 -4.50 6.42
N TYR A 66 -1.87 -3.37 7.10
CA TYR A 66 -2.64 -3.00 8.28
C TYR A 66 -4.14 -2.82 7.94
N GLY A 67 -4.45 -2.11 6.86
CA GLY A 67 -5.83 -1.95 6.39
C GLY A 67 -6.52 -3.28 6.07
N GLN A 68 -5.83 -4.20 5.39
CA GLN A 68 -6.35 -5.54 5.08
C GLN A 68 -6.71 -6.33 6.34
N GLU A 69 -5.82 -6.34 7.34
CA GLU A 69 -6.07 -7.05 8.61
C GLU A 69 -7.30 -6.51 9.35
N LEU A 70 -7.54 -5.19 9.27
CA LEU A 70 -8.76 -4.60 9.81
C LEU A 70 -10.01 -5.11 9.09
N LEU A 71 -9.96 -5.18 7.75
CA LEU A 71 -11.11 -5.56 6.92
C LEU A 71 -11.50 -7.03 7.11
N ILE A 72 -10.52 -7.94 7.21
CA ILE A 72 -10.78 -9.38 7.39
C ILE A 72 -11.64 -9.66 8.64
N GLY A 73 -11.51 -8.85 9.69
CA GLY A 73 -12.27 -8.99 10.94
C GLY A 73 -13.65 -8.32 10.95
N LEU A 74 -14.05 -7.59 9.91
CA LEU A 74 -15.31 -6.85 9.91
C LEU A 74 -16.50 -7.75 9.53
N PRO A 75 -17.61 -7.72 10.31
CA PRO A 75 -18.86 -8.34 9.87
C PRO A 75 -19.41 -7.61 8.65
N LEU A 76 -20.21 -8.31 7.83
CA LEU A 76 -20.72 -7.80 6.54
C LEU A 76 -21.31 -6.38 6.62
N HIS A 77 -22.14 -6.09 7.62
CA HIS A 77 -22.77 -4.77 7.76
C HIS A 77 -21.76 -3.64 8.04
N ALA A 78 -20.67 -3.93 8.76
CA ALA A 78 -19.62 -2.95 9.05
C ALA A 78 -18.70 -2.79 7.83
N MET A 79 -18.46 -3.88 7.10
CA MET A 79 -17.74 -3.86 5.82
C MET A 79 -18.42 -2.96 4.79
N GLN A 80 -19.75 -3.08 4.64
CA GLN A 80 -20.53 -2.22 3.73
C GLN A 80 -20.35 -0.74 4.09
N ARG A 81 -20.56 -0.38 5.36
CA ARG A 81 -20.37 1.01 5.83
C ARG A 81 -18.94 1.51 5.68
N PHE A 82 -17.96 0.63 5.87
CA PHE A 82 -16.55 0.98 5.62
C PHE A 82 -16.35 1.36 4.15
N TYR A 83 -16.86 0.58 3.21
CA TYR A 83 -16.69 0.86 1.78
C TYR A 83 -17.46 2.12 1.35
N ASP A 84 -18.66 2.35 1.88
CA ASP A 84 -19.38 3.61 1.67
C ASP A 84 -18.52 4.82 2.09
N ALA A 85 -17.92 4.75 3.29
CA ALA A 85 -17.00 5.77 3.77
C ALA A 85 -15.71 5.86 2.94
N PHE A 86 -15.18 4.74 2.45
CA PHE A 86 -13.97 4.67 1.62
C PHE A 86 -14.15 5.37 0.27
N PHE A 87 -15.24 5.06 -0.44
CA PHE A 87 -15.51 5.68 -1.72
C PHE A 87 -15.83 7.17 -1.56
N ALA A 88 -16.64 7.54 -0.57
CA ALA A 88 -16.95 8.94 -0.28
C ALA A 88 -15.72 9.76 0.15
N ALA A 89 -14.86 9.21 1.02
CA ALA A 89 -13.61 9.87 1.46
C ALA A 89 -12.60 10.09 0.33
N GLY A 90 -12.68 9.24 -0.70
CA GLY A 90 -11.82 9.29 -1.87
C GLY A 90 -12.24 10.32 -2.91
N GLU A 91 -13.45 10.87 -2.82
CA GLU A 91 -13.88 11.99 -3.64
C GLU A 91 -13.16 13.27 -3.20
N GLN A 92 -12.32 13.81 -4.08
CA GLN A 92 -11.69 15.11 -3.89
C GLN A 92 -12.17 16.07 -4.98
N PRO A 93 -12.75 17.23 -4.62
CA PRO A 93 -13.07 18.26 -5.60
C PRO A 93 -11.80 18.69 -6.35
N GLY A 94 -11.81 18.58 -7.68
CA GLY A 94 -10.70 19.00 -8.54
C GLY A 94 -9.61 17.95 -8.85
N SER A 95 -9.78 16.68 -8.42
CA SER A 95 -8.90 15.57 -8.85
C SER A 95 -9.57 14.74 -9.95
N GLU A 96 -8.88 14.53 -11.08
CA GLU A 96 -9.37 13.65 -12.18
C GLU A 96 -9.51 12.19 -11.73
N THR A 97 -8.71 11.77 -10.76
CA THR A 97 -8.64 10.38 -10.29
C THR A 97 -8.69 10.40 -8.76
N GLY A 98 -9.89 10.36 -8.16
CA GLY A 98 -10.08 10.42 -6.70
C GLY A 98 -9.15 9.45 -5.93
N LEU A 99 -8.82 9.79 -4.67
CA LEU A 99 -7.81 9.09 -3.86
C LEU A 99 -8.03 7.57 -3.80
N TRP A 100 -9.30 7.12 -3.75
CA TRP A 100 -9.59 5.70 -3.69
C TRP A 100 -9.08 4.93 -4.93
N ARG A 101 -9.08 5.55 -6.12
CA ARG A 101 -8.55 4.94 -7.34
C ARG A 101 -7.03 4.80 -7.29
N GLY A 102 -6.35 5.86 -6.84
CA GLY A 102 -4.90 5.83 -6.66
C GLY A 102 -4.47 4.80 -5.61
N TYR A 103 -5.23 4.67 -4.52
CA TYR A 103 -5.02 3.65 -3.51
C TYR A 103 -5.12 2.24 -4.13
N MET A 104 -6.19 1.97 -4.89
CA MET A 104 -6.39 0.66 -5.54
C MET A 104 -5.33 0.35 -6.61
N ALA A 105 -4.74 1.37 -7.23
CA ALA A 105 -3.74 1.27 -8.28
C ALA A 105 -2.28 1.30 -7.76
N ASP A 106 -2.07 1.31 -6.45
CA ASP A 106 -0.78 1.50 -5.79
C ASP A 106 0.04 2.67 -6.35
N SER A 107 -0.61 3.82 -6.53
CA SER A 107 0.02 4.99 -7.17
C SER A 107 0.03 6.23 -6.30
N LEU A 108 -0.41 6.13 -5.04
CA LEU A 108 -0.43 7.25 -4.12
C LEU A 108 0.87 7.36 -3.32
N PRO A 109 1.33 8.59 -3.02
CA PRO A 109 2.35 8.78 -2.00
C PRO A 109 1.82 8.35 -0.63
N THR A 110 2.73 8.00 0.29
CA THR A 110 2.35 7.53 1.64
C THR A 110 1.45 8.51 2.39
N THR A 111 1.66 9.82 2.17
CA THR A 111 0.84 10.87 2.78
C THR A 111 -0.62 10.81 2.35
N ASP A 112 -0.89 10.50 1.08
CA ASP A 112 -2.25 10.40 0.55
C ASP A 112 -2.91 9.08 0.91
N VAL A 113 -2.16 7.98 1.00
CA VAL A 113 -2.65 6.72 1.57
C VAL A 113 -3.09 6.94 3.02
N ALA A 114 -2.25 7.55 3.85
CA ALA A 114 -2.56 7.86 5.24
C ALA A 114 -3.75 8.81 5.37
N ARG A 115 -3.82 9.85 4.53
CA ARG A 115 -4.94 10.79 4.46
C ARG A 115 -6.25 10.09 4.14
N LEU A 116 -6.26 9.21 3.13
CA LEU A 116 -7.45 8.44 2.80
C LEU A 116 -7.89 7.57 3.99
N MET A 117 -6.98 6.79 4.57
CA MET A 117 -7.28 5.95 5.74
C MET A 117 -7.84 6.77 6.92
N ALA A 118 -7.27 7.95 7.19
CA ALA A 118 -7.76 8.85 8.24
C ALA A 118 -9.18 9.37 7.93
N ARG A 119 -9.45 9.79 6.69
CA ARG A 119 -10.78 10.24 6.27
C ARG A 119 -11.83 9.14 6.41
N VAL A 120 -11.50 7.91 6.02
CA VAL A 120 -12.41 6.75 6.20
C VAL A 120 -12.68 6.50 7.67
N PHE A 121 -11.65 6.53 8.50
CA PHE A 121 -11.82 6.37 9.95
C PHE A 121 -12.73 7.45 10.56
N LEU A 122 -12.59 8.70 10.13
CA LEU A 122 -13.41 9.81 10.63
C LEU A 122 -14.87 9.74 10.14
N ALA A 123 -15.09 9.26 8.91
CA ALA A 123 -16.42 9.11 8.32
C ALA A 123 -17.19 7.87 8.80
N ALA A 124 -16.49 6.86 9.33
CA ALA A 124 -17.12 5.65 9.84
C ALA A 124 -17.99 5.90 11.10
N ASP A 125 -19.06 5.13 11.26
CA ASP A 125 -19.91 5.17 12.45
C ASP A 125 -19.16 4.69 13.71
N ASN A 126 -19.56 5.17 14.89
CA ASN A 126 -18.88 4.88 16.17
C ASN A 126 -18.59 3.38 16.42
N PRO A 127 -19.50 2.43 16.15
CA PRO A 127 -19.22 1.00 16.27
C PRO A 127 -18.08 0.53 15.35
N THR A 128 -18.05 1.02 14.11
CA THR A 128 -17.00 0.67 13.14
C THR A 128 -15.68 1.30 13.54
N ARG A 129 -15.66 2.58 13.94
CA ARG A 129 -14.43 3.22 14.45
C ARG A 129 -13.83 2.47 15.64
N LEU A 130 -14.65 2.03 16.60
CA LEU A 130 -14.17 1.29 17.76
C LEU A 130 -13.50 -0.03 17.34
N ARG A 131 -14.03 -0.70 16.30
CA ARG A 131 -13.42 -1.91 15.74
C ARG A 131 -12.12 -1.61 15.00
N LEU A 132 -12.11 -0.58 14.16
CA LEU A 132 -10.90 -0.14 13.44
C LEU A 132 -9.78 0.26 14.41
N ALA A 133 -10.12 0.93 15.52
CA ALA A 133 -9.17 1.35 16.55
C ALA A 133 -8.59 0.18 17.34
N ARG A 134 -9.36 -0.90 17.54
CA ARG A 134 -8.91 -2.11 18.25
C ARG A 134 -7.92 -2.95 17.44
N GLY A 135 -7.83 -2.73 16.12
CA GLY A 135 -7.02 -3.59 15.27
C GLY A 135 -7.71 -4.90 14.91
N GLY A 136 -7.17 -5.56 13.89
CA GLY A 136 -7.40 -6.98 13.59
C GLY A 136 -6.49 -7.86 14.44
N THR A 137 -6.71 -9.17 14.39
CA THR A 137 -5.99 -10.16 15.21
C THR A 137 -4.48 -10.15 15.00
N HIS A 138 -4.02 -9.83 13.79
CA HIS A 138 -2.60 -9.73 13.44
C HIS A 138 -2.16 -8.30 13.10
N SER A 139 -2.95 -7.29 13.48
CA SER A 139 -2.59 -5.89 13.22
C SER A 139 -1.31 -5.49 13.95
N ASN A 140 -0.32 -5.01 13.19
CA ASN A 140 0.94 -4.53 13.72
C ASN A 140 0.93 -2.99 13.85
N HIS A 141 0.50 -2.50 15.02
CA HIS A 141 0.44 -1.06 15.31
C HIS A 141 1.82 -0.38 15.28
N ARG A 142 2.91 -1.11 15.55
CA ARG A 142 4.28 -0.56 15.45
C ARG A 142 4.67 -0.33 13.99
N ALA A 143 4.36 -1.27 13.11
CA ALA A 143 4.59 -1.11 11.67
C ALA A 143 3.73 0.02 11.08
N LEU A 144 2.49 0.20 11.57
CA LEU A 144 1.66 1.35 11.20
C LEU A 144 2.34 2.67 11.62
N LEU A 145 2.78 2.78 12.88
CA LEU A 145 3.45 4.00 13.37
C LEU A 145 4.75 4.28 12.61
N GLY A 146 5.58 3.27 12.37
CA GLY A 146 6.79 3.40 11.56
C GLY A 146 6.49 3.85 10.13
N ALA A 147 5.45 3.29 9.50
CA ALA A 147 5.00 3.70 8.17
C ALA A 147 4.49 5.15 8.13
N LEU A 148 3.82 5.63 9.19
CA LEU A 148 3.35 7.01 9.26
C LEU A 148 4.49 8.00 9.53
N LEU A 149 5.42 7.64 10.42
CA LEU A 149 6.50 8.51 10.86
C LEU A 149 7.75 8.45 9.96
N GLY A 150 7.87 7.42 9.12
CA GLY A 150 9.09 7.16 8.33
C GLY A 150 10.26 6.71 9.18
N VAL A 151 10.02 5.90 10.22
CA VAL A 151 11.01 5.42 11.20
C VAL A 151 10.94 3.90 11.35
#